data_AF-A0A7J6M9A4-F1
#
_entry.id   AF-A0A7J6M9A4-F1
#
_cell.length_a   1.000
_cell.length_b   1.000
_cell.length_c   1.000
_cell.angle_alpha   90.00
_cell.angle_beta   90.00
_cell.angle_gamma   90.00
#
_symmetry.space_group_name_H-M   'P 1'
#
loop_
_entity.id
_entity.type
_entity.pdbx_description
1 polymer ?
#
loop_
_entity_poly.entity_id
_entity_poly.type
_entity_poly.pdbx_seq_one_letter_code
_entity_poly.pdbx_strand_id
1 'polypeptide(L)'
;MRVLLGLATLVGALAGQCSPSDEAFWKKYGVHFSNFMAGCVMTGYGKKASIEQCMKADKHWALSAGCTDCFATFGACTFSECSLTCLTYGVGDKRCWDCNIKTHCPKDLYDCTGYGLLQLPTNQTGTEDHLPDLRLMM
;
A
#
# COMPACT_ATOMS: atom_id res chain seq x y z
N MET A 1 -9.55 20.81 39.92
CA MET A 1 -9.76 20.62 38.47
C MET A 1 -8.50 21.02 37.73
N ARG A 2 -7.68 20.06 37.27
CA ARG A 2 -6.55 20.33 36.37
C ARG A 2 -6.99 19.92 34.97
N VAL A 3 -7.21 20.90 34.11
CA VAL A 3 -7.44 20.68 32.68
C VAL A 3 -6.08 20.41 32.05
N LEU A 4 -5.80 19.14 31.75
CA LEU A 4 -4.63 18.75 30.96
C LEU A 4 -4.93 19.08 29.50
N LEU A 5 -4.36 20.18 29.02
CA LEU A 5 -4.19 20.50 27.59
C LEU A 5 -3.29 19.43 26.96
N GLY A 6 -3.90 18.38 26.43
CA GLY A 6 -3.24 17.46 25.52
C GLY A 6 -3.19 18.09 24.13
N LEU A 7 -2.02 18.57 23.72
CA LEU A 7 -1.70 18.83 22.32
C LEU A 7 -1.71 17.50 21.56
N ALA A 8 -2.89 17.05 21.14
CA ALA A 8 -3.00 16.09 20.07
C ALA A 8 -2.69 16.85 18.77
N THR A 9 -1.50 16.66 18.22
CA THR A 9 -1.25 16.89 16.80
C THR A 9 -2.22 15.98 16.04
N LEU A 10 -3.41 16.49 15.72
CA LEU A 10 -4.26 15.94 14.68
C LEU A 10 -3.47 16.12 13.37
N VAL A 11 -2.64 15.12 13.05
CA VAL A 11 -2.29 14.85 11.66
C VAL A 11 -3.59 14.34 11.05
N GLY A 12 -4.46 15.29 10.66
CA GLY A 12 -5.72 14.97 10.04
C GLY A 12 -5.41 14.25 8.75
N ALA A 13 -5.72 12.95 8.68
CA ALA A 13 -5.98 12.32 7.40
C ALA A 13 -6.90 13.26 6.63
N LEU A 14 -6.47 13.70 5.46
CA LEU A 14 -7.40 14.35 4.52
C LEU A 14 -8.57 13.38 4.32
N ALA A 15 -9.79 13.88 4.08
CA ALA A 15 -10.96 13.03 3.95
C ALA A 15 -10.78 11.96 2.85
N GLY A 16 -10.32 10.77 3.24
CA GLY A 16 -9.98 9.64 2.38
C GLY A 16 -10.54 8.35 2.97
N GLN A 17 -10.38 7.24 2.24
CA GLN A 17 -10.96 5.94 2.57
C GLN A 17 -10.18 5.17 3.62
N CYS A 18 -8.94 5.58 3.94
CA CYS A 18 -8.10 4.92 4.93
C CYS A 18 -8.19 5.64 6.28
N SER A 19 -8.33 4.86 7.34
CA SER A 19 -8.35 5.30 8.74
C SER A 19 -6.93 5.33 9.36
N PRO A 20 -6.75 5.93 10.55
CA PRO A 20 -5.50 5.82 11.29
C PRO A 20 -5.10 4.38 11.67
N SER A 21 -6.09 3.48 11.83
CA SER A 21 -5.83 2.05 12.10
C SER A 21 -5.25 1.34 10.87
N ASP A 22 -5.70 1.73 9.68
CA ASP A 22 -5.13 1.26 8.41
C ASP A 22 -3.66 1.69 8.29
N GLU A 23 -3.39 2.97 8.59
CA GLU A 23 -2.02 3.51 8.57
C GLU A 23 -1.10 2.79 9.56
N ALA A 24 -1.57 2.59 10.78
CA ALA A 24 -0.84 1.84 11.78
C ALA A 24 -0.55 0.40 11.32
N PHE A 25 -1.48 -0.23 10.59
CA PHE A 25 -1.29 -1.57 10.05
C PHE A 25 -0.15 -1.63 9.04
N TRP A 26 -0.20 -0.87 7.94
CA TRP A 26 0.86 -0.98 6.91
C TRP A 26 2.21 -0.52 7.42
N LYS A 27 2.26 0.49 8.31
CA LYS A 27 3.51 0.94 8.93
C LYS A 27 4.18 -0.14 9.78
N LYS A 28 3.39 -0.99 10.43
CA LYS A 28 3.90 -2.11 11.24
C LYS A 28 4.71 -3.10 10.40
N TYR A 29 4.36 -3.27 9.13
CA TYR A 29 5.01 -4.20 8.21
C TYR A 29 6.08 -3.52 7.34
N GLY A 30 6.02 -2.20 7.15
CA GLY A 30 7.01 -1.44 6.40
C GLY A 30 7.16 -1.97 4.96
N VAL A 31 8.40 -2.24 4.55
CA VAL A 31 8.70 -2.75 3.20
C VAL A 31 8.01 -4.09 2.88
N HIS A 32 7.74 -4.92 3.89
CA HIS A 32 7.03 -6.19 3.72
C HIS A 32 5.59 -5.98 3.24
N PHE A 33 4.92 -4.92 3.70
CA PHE A 33 3.60 -4.57 3.18
C PHE A 33 3.66 -4.26 1.69
N SER A 34 4.67 -3.50 1.26
CA SER A 34 4.83 -3.13 -0.15
C SER A 34 5.21 -4.32 -1.02
N ASN A 35 6.08 -5.21 -0.53
CA ASN A 35 6.42 -6.46 -1.22
C ASN A 35 5.20 -7.37 -1.33
N PHE A 36 4.40 -7.49 -0.26
CA PHE A 36 3.15 -8.23 -0.26
C PHE A 36 2.16 -7.66 -1.29
N MET A 37 1.99 -6.34 -1.30
CA MET A 37 1.17 -5.66 -2.30
C MET A 37 1.65 -5.97 -3.71
N ALA A 38 2.95 -5.85 -3.98
CA ALA A 38 3.53 -6.17 -5.27
C ALA A 38 3.32 -7.65 -5.66
N GLY A 39 3.44 -8.58 -4.70
CA GLY A 39 3.12 -10.00 -4.90
C GLY A 39 1.64 -10.21 -5.28
N CYS A 40 0.72 -9.52 -4.62
CA CYS A 40 -0.70 -9.55 -4.98
C CYS A 40 -1.00 -8.94 -6.36
N VAL A 41 -0.33 -7.84 -6.74
CA VAL A 41 -0.42 -7.26 -8.09
C VAL A 41 0.01 -8.28 -9.14
N MET A 42 1.13 -8.95 -8.90
CA MET A 42 1.69 -9.94 -9.82
C MET A 42 0.82 -11.19 -9.92
N THR A 43 0.35 -11.72 -8.79
CA THR A 43 -0.57 -12.87 -8.74
C THR A 43 -1.88 -12.57 -9.45
N GLY A 44 -2.41 -11.35 -9.25
CA GLY A 44 -3.64 -10.89 -9.88
C GLY A 44 -3.48 -10.43 -11.33
N TYR A 45 -2.26 -10.40 -11.88
CA TYR A 45 -1.94 -9.81 -13.19
C TYR A 45 -2.58 -8.43 -13.39
N GLY A 46 -2.49 -7.58 -12.37
CA GLY A 46 -3.06 -6.22 -12.40
C GLY A 46 -4.58 -6.12 -12.32
N LYS A 47 -5.31 -7.23 -12.17
CA LYS A 47 -6.78 -7.19 -12.05
C LYS A 47 -7.17 -6.80 -10.63
N LYS A 48 -7.77 -5.61 -10.46
CA LYS A 48 -8.22 -5.07 -9.16
C LYS A 48 -8.89 -6.12 -8.25
N ALA A 49 -9.90 -6.82 -8.75
CA ALA A 49 -10.64 -7.81 -7.96
C ALA A 49 -9.75 -8.97 -7.46
N SER A 50 -8.81 -9.44 -8.29
CA SER A 50 -7.86 -10.48 -7.92
C SER A 50 -6.83 -9.97 -6.91
N ILE A 51 -6.40 -8.71 -7.03
CA ILE A 51 -5.49 -8.06 -6.07
C ILE A 51 -6.18 -7.96 -4.70
N GLU A 52 -7.41 -7.45 -4.65
CA GLU A 52 -8.18 -7.39 -3.41
C GLU A 52 -8.38 -8.76 -2.77
N GLN A 53 -8.67 -9.78 -3.59
CA GLN A 53 -8.84 -11.14 -3.10
C GLN A 53 -7.55 -11.69 -2.50
N CYS A 54 -6.41 -11.45 -3.15
CA CYS A 54 -5.10 -11.81 -2.62
C CYS A 54 -4.82 -11.12 -1.28
N MET A 55 -5.07 -9.81 -1.19
CA MET A 55 -4.88 -9.04 0.04
C MET A 55 -5.72 -9.60 1.19
N LYS A 56 -7.01 -9.83 0.94
CA LYS A 56 -7.97 -10.34 1.94
C LYS A 56 -7.76 -11.80 2.32
N ALA A 57 -7.02 -12.57 1.51
CA ALA A 57 -6.72 -13.97 1.79
C ALA A 57 -5.58 -14.14 2.81
N ASP A 58 -4.76 -13.10 3.03
CA ASP A 58 -3.70 -13.14 4.02
C ASP A 58 -4.29 -13.14 5.45
N LYS A 59 -3.80 -14.06 6.29
CA LYS A 59 -4.32 -14.25 7.66
C LYS A 59 -4.04 -13.05 8.59
N HIS A 60 -3.08 -12.20 8.23
CA HIS A 60 -2.72 -11.01 8.97
C HIS A 60 -3.38 -9.75 8.39
N TRP A 61 -4.14 -9.85 7.29
CA TRP A 61 -4.82 -8.73 6.68
C TRP A 61 -5.74 -7.99 7.64
N ALA A 62 -5.61 -6.66 7.72
CA ALA A 62 -6.42 -5.85 8.62
C ALA A 62 -6.83 -4.49 8.08
N LEU A 63 -6.66 -4.20 6.78
CA LEU A 63 -7.18 -2.94 6.24
C LEU A 63 -8.71 -2.96 6.15
N SER A 64 -9.29 -1.78 6.35
CA SER A 64 -10.68 -1.47 6.03
C SER A 64 -10.97 -1.71 4.55
N ALA A 65 -12.24 -1.94 4.22
CA ALA A 65 -12.65 -2.24 2.85
C ALA A 65 -12.32 -1.09 1.88
N GLY A 66 -12.58 0.16 2.28
CA GLY A 66 -12.27 1.33 1.46
C GLY A 66 -10.76 1.49 1.23
N CYS A 67 -9.95 1.26 2.27
CA CYS A 67 -8.50 1.33 2.12
C CYS A 67 -7.93 0.19 1.26
N THR A 68 -8.50 -1.03 1.40
CA THR A 68 -8.19 -2.16 0.51
C THR A 68 -8.43 -1.81 -0.95
N ASP A 69 -9.57 -1.16 -1.24
CA ASP A 69 -9.94 -0.73 -2.59
C ASP A 69 -8.95 0.28 -3.17
N CYS A 70 -8.47 1.24 -2.36
CA CYS A 70 -7.45 2.21 -2.79
C CYS A 70 -6.17 1.50 -3.24
N PHE A 71 -5.64 0.59 -2.42
CA PHE A 71 -4.40 -0.11 -2.73
C PHE A 71 -4.54 -1.08 -3.91
N ALA A 72 -5.68 -1.75 -4.04
CA ALA A 72 -5.93 -2.62 -5.18
C ALA A 72 -6.13 -1.84 -6.48
N THR A 73 -6.80 -0.69 -6.42
CA THR A 73 -6.95 0.23 -7.56
C THR A 73 -5.60 0.78 -7.98
N PHE A 74 -4.76 1.20 -7.02
CA PHE A 74 -3.40 1.63 -7.29
C PHE A 74 -2.57 0.52 -7.95
N GLY A 75 -2.60 -0.70 -7.40
CA GLY A 75 -1.88 -1.84 -7.98
C GLY A 75 -2.31 -2.16 -9.41
N ALA A 76 -3.62 -2.10 -9.68
CA ALA A 76 -4.17 -2.27 -11.01
C ALA A 76 -3.75 -1.17 -11.99
N CYS A 77 -3.79 0.09 -11.54
CA CYS A 77 -3.34 1.26 -12.30
C CYS A 77 -1.85 1.12 -12.66
N THR A 78 -0.99 0.88 -11.68
CA THR A 78 0.46 0.73 -11.89
C THR A 78 0.78 -0.43 -12.82
N PHE A 79 0.07 -1.55 -12.72
CA PHE A 79 0.25 -2.65 -13.66
C PHE A 79 -0.19 -2.27 -15.08
N SER A 80 -1.31 -1.58 -15.24
CA SER A 80 -1.77 -1.12 -16.56
C SER A 80 -0.74 -0.21 -17.22
N GLU A 81 -0.21 0.77 -16.48
CA GLU A 81 0.70 1.79 -17.01
C GLU A 81 2.15 1.29 -17.17
N CYS A 82 2.61 0.40 -16.28
CA CYS A 82 4.03 0.05 -16.14
C CYS A 82 4.35 -1.45 -16.26
N SER A 83 3.37 -2.31 -16.55
CA SER A 83 3.56 -3.77 -16.63
C SER A 83 4.77 -4.16 -17.47
N LEU A 84 4.91 -3.64 -18.69
CA LEU A 84 6.03 -4.02 -19.57
C LEU A 84 7.38 -3.76 -18.89
N THR A 85 7.57 -2.57 -18.30
CA THR A 85 8.81 -2.21 -17.61
C THR A 85 9.02 -3.05 -16.35
N CYS A 86 7.98 -3.24 -15.55
CA CYS A 86 8.06 -3.96 -14.28
C CYS A 86 8.23 -5.47 -14.45
N LEU A 87 7.64 -6.07 -15.49
CA LEU A 87 7.86 -7.47 -15.84
C LEU A 87 9.26 -7.71 -16.43
N THR A 88 9.80 -6.72 -17.16
CA THR A 88 11.14 -6.83 -17.76
C THR A 88 12.26 -6.71 -16.72
N TYR A 89 12.13 -5.76 -15.79
CA TYR A 89 13.21 -5.43 -14.84
C TYR A 89 12.95 -5.91 -13.40
N GLY A 90 11.71 -6.26 -13.08
CA GLY A 90 11.28 -6.61 -11.73
C GLY A 90 10.61 -5.44 -10.99
N VAL A 91 9.64 -5.75 -10.13
CA VAL A 91 8.85 -4.75 -9.39
C VAL A 91 9.64 -3.98 -8.34
N GLY A 92 10.77 -4.51 -7.87
CA GLY A 92 11.69 -3.82 -6.96
C GLY A 92 12.73 -2.95 -7.66
N ASP A 93 12.83 -3.03 -8.99
CA ASP A 93 13.87 -2.34 -9.77
C ASP A 93 13.54 -0.86 -9.98
N LYS A 94 14.58 0.00 -9.95
CA LYS A 94 14.46 1.45 -10.13
C LYS A 94 13.70 1.83 -11.42
N ARG A 95 13.83 1.07 -12.50
CA ARG A 95 13.16 1.36 -13.78
C ARG A 95 11.65 1.16 -13.68
N CYS A 96 11.19 0.14 -12.96
CA CYS A 96 9.77 -0.04 -12.66
C CYS A 96 9.26 1.15 -11.83
N TRP A 97 10.04 1.56 -10.82
CA TRP A 97 9.72 2.72 -9.99
C TRP A 97 9.64 4.03 -10.75
N ASP A 98 10.63 4.29 -11.59
CA ASP A 98 10.70 5.48 -12.43
C ASP A 98 9.53 5.56 -13.42
N CYS A 99 8.96 4.41 -13.82
CA CYS A 99 7.70 4.38 -14.57
C CYS A 99 6.54 4.81 -13.66
N ASN A 100 6.35 4.13 -12.52
CA ASN A 100 5.22 4.38 -11.63
C ASN A 100 5.11 5.84 -11.19
N ILE A 101 6.23 6.48 -10.79
CA ILE A 101 6.23 7.87 -10.31
C ILE A 101 5.85 8.90 -11.40
N LYS A 102 5.89 8.52 -12.67
CA LYS A 102 5.50 9.38 -13.81
C LYS A 102 4.03 9.22 -14.20
N THR A 103 3.33 8.25 -13.62
CA THR A 103 1.91 8.01 -13.87
C THR A 103 1.04 8.87 -12.95
N HIS A 104 -0.28 8.84 -13.16
CA HIS A 104 -1.24 9.43 -12.24
C HIS A 104 -1.52 8.54 -11.01
N CYS A 105 -1.13 7.25 -11.05
CA CYS A 105 -1.49 6.26 -10.02
C CYS A 105 -1.08 6.67 -8.60
N PRO A 106 0.13 7.22 -8.33
CA PRO A 106 0.50 7.69 -7.00
C PRO A 106 -0.39 8.82 -6.50
N LYS A 107 -0.77 9.76 -7.37
CA LYS A 107 -1.65 10.87 -7.02
C LYS A 107 -3.04 10.35 -6.62
N ASP A 108 -3.60 9.45 -7.41
CA ASP A 108 -4.91 8.86 -7.13
C ASP A 108 -4.88 8.05 -5.82
N LEU A 109 -3.76 7.41 -5.51
CA LEU A 109 -3.57 6.75 -4.22
C LEU A 109 -3.55 7.76 -3.05
N TYR A 110 -2.87 8.90 -3.18
CA TYR A 110 -2.89 9.94 -2.14
C TYR A 110 -4.31 10.46 -1.90
N ASP A 111 -5.02 10.77 -2.98
CA ASP A 111 -6.40 11.27 -2.91
C ASP A 111 -7.36 10.22 -2.33
N CYS A 112 -7.20 8.94 -2.72
CA CYS A 112 -8.05 7.86 -2.22
C CYS A 112 -7.80 7.57 -0.75
N THR A 113 -6.54 7.50 -0.33
CA THR A 113 -6.17 7.11 1.04
C THR A 113 -6.33 8.27 2.03
N GLY A 114 -6.16 9.51 1.57
CA GLY A 114 -6.09 10.69 2.43
C GLY A 114 -4.72 10.90 3.08
N TYR A 115 -3.70 10.15 2.64
CA TYR A 115 -2.33 10.16 3.18
C TYR A 115 -1.30 10.68 2.18
N GLY A 116 -0.32 11.45 2.68
CA GLY A 116 0.77 11.96 1.85
C GLY A 116 1.91 10.96 1.64
N LEU A 117 2.87 11.32 0.78
CA LEU A 117 4.03 10.49 0.40
C LEU A 117 4.78 9.88 1.60
N LEU A 118 5.01 10.65 2.67
CA LEU A 118 5.76 10.19 3.85
C LEU A 118 4.96 9.25 4.76
N GLN A 119 3.65 9.12 4.53
CA GLN A 119 2.74 8.30 5.34
C GLN A 119 2.38 6.99 4.65
N LEU A 120 2.44 6.95 3.32
CA LEU A 120 2.25 5.74 2.54
C LEU A 120 3.39 4.72 2.76
N PRO A 121 3.13 3.43 2.45
CA PRO A 121 4.15 2.39 2.50
C PRO A 121 5.40 2.77 1.69
N THR A 122 6.57 2.33 2.17
CA THR A 122 7.84 2.53 1.46
C THR A 122 7.83 1.79 0.11
N ASN A 123 8.74 2.13 -0.79
CA ASN A 123 8.87 1.39 -2.04
C ASN A 123 9.15 -0.11 -1.77
N GLN A 124 8.45 -1.02 -2.45
CA GLN A 124 8.81 -2.43 -2.51
C GLN A 124 10.26 -2.66 -3.01
N THR A 125 10.87 -3.72 -2.51
CA THR A 125 12.18 -4.21 -2.95
C THR A 125 12.07 -5.56 -3.66
N GLY A 126 10.88 -6.16 -3.68
CA GLY A 126 10.58 -7.43 -4.33
C GLY A 126 9.10 -7.77 -4.24
N THR A 127 8.79 -9.07 -4.17
CA THR A 127 7.45 -9.62 -3.99
C THR A 127 7.42 -10.58 -2.82
N GLU A 128 6.33 -10.55 -2.05
CA GLU A 128 6.02 -11.52 -1.00
C GLU A 128 4.62 -12.09 -1.25
N ASP A 129 4.44 -13.39 -1.00
CA ASP A 129 3.14 -14.05 -1.22
C ASP A 129 2.20 -13.93 0.00
N HIS A 130 2.73 -13.47 1.14
CA HIS A 130 2.01 -13.31 2.40
C HIS A 130 2.76 -12.33 3.31
N LEU A 131 2.02 -11.71 4.23
CA LEU A 131 2.62 -10.89 5.27
C LEU A 131 3.33 -11.79 6.30
N PRO A 132 4.55 -11.42 6.73
CA PRO A 132 5.29 -12.23 7.68
C PRO A 132 4.72 -12.16 9.10
N ASP A 133 4.88 -13.23 9.88
CA ASP A 133 4.56 -13.16 11.31
C ASP A 133 5.58 -12.28 12.02
N LEU A 134 5.13 -11.11 12.47
CA LEU A 134 5.96 -10.11 13.14
C LEU A 134 6.61 -10.62 14.43
N ARG A 135 6.11 -11.69 15.04
CA ARG A 135 6.76 -12.33 16.20
C ARG A 135 8.08 -13.02 15.84
N LEU A 136 8.28 -13.37 14.57
CA LEU A 136 9.48 -14.05 14.08
C LEU A 136 10.53 -13.06 13.53
N MET A 137 10.25 -11.76 13.57
CA MET A 137 11.07 -10.70 12.97
C MET A 137 11.81 -9.84 14.02
N MET A 138 11.69 -10.20 15.30
CA MET A 138 12.35 -9.58 16.45
C MET A 138 13.32 -10.57 17.07
#